data_AF-A0A810MWH1-F1
#
_entry.id   AF-A0A810MWH1-F1
#
_cell.length_a   1.000
_cell.length_b   1.000
_cell.length_c   1.000
_cell.angle_alpha   90.00
_cell.angle_beta   90.00
_cell.angle_gamma   90.00
#
_symmetry.space_group_name_H-M   'P 1'
#
loop_
_entity.id
_entity.type
_entity.pdbx_description
1 polymer ?
#
loop_
_entity_poly.entity_id
_entity_poly.type
_entity_poly.pdbx_seq_one_letter_code
_entity_poly.pdbx_strand_id
1 'polypeptide(L)'
;MTVLAAVLGNGRGSRLYQRLADGARIAQPDNLAAYGVDLAHAPAPLIVTATTRPGVAVEELEAGLVKVLDEVATGGVTEAELDRAKALLTTNWWRGLARVDGRADLLSRYATQFGDPARAADRLPNWLAVTTDRVAEVAAEVLRPQDRVTLTYLPEEESA
;
A
#
# COMPACT_ATOMS: atom_id res chain seq x y z
N MET A 1 -9.17 1.03 -1.32
CA MET A 1 -7.98 0.33 -0.79
C MET A 1 -6.71 0.61 -1.60
N THR A 2 -6.60 0.20 -2.87
CA THR A 2 -5.35 0.31 -3.65
C THR A 2 -4.75 1.71 -3.70
N VAL A 3 -5.58 2.74 -3.88
CA VAL A 3 -5.11 4.15 -3.90
C VAL A 3 -4.54 4.58 -2.54
N LEU A 4 -5.20 4.24 -1.43
CA LEU A 4 -4.68 4.47 -0.07
C LEU A 4 -3.33 3.78 0.12
N ALA A 5 -3.20 2.51 -0.28
CA ALA A 5 -1.96 1.77 -0.19
C ALA A 5 -0.83 2.43 -1.00
N ALA A 6 -1.15 2.97 -2.18
CA ALA A 6 -0.18 3.70 -3.00
C ALA A 6 0.27 5.03 -2.38
N VAL A 7 -0.63 5.74 -1.69
CA VAL A 7 -0.26 6.92 -0.89
C VAL A 7 0.68 6.53 0.25
N LEU A 8 0.36 5.45 0.96
CA LEU A 8 1.10 4.98 2.11
C LEU A 8 2.50 4.48 1.77
N GLY A 9 2.65 3.59 0.78
CA GLY A 9 3.89 2.83 0.60
C GLY A 9 4.36 2.60 -0.84
N ASN A 10 3.81 3.30 -1.85
CA ASN A 10 4.30 3.16 -3.23
C ASN A 10 5.29 4.27 -3.61
N GLY A 11 6.57 3.87 -3.74
CA GLY A 11 7.67 4.72 -4.18
C GLY A 11 8.20 5.68 -3.12
N ARG A 12 9.26 6.41 -3.46
CA ARG A 12 9.99 7.30 -2.53
C ARG A 12 9.17 8.48 -2.01
N GLY A 13 8.15 8.92 -2.76
CA GLY A 13 7.25 9.99 -2.32
C GLY A 13 6.11 9.53 -1.41
N SER A 14 6.07 8.26 -1.03
CA SER A 14 5.02 7.72 -0.15
C SER A 14 5.24 8.14 1.31
N ARG A 15 4.15 8.25 2.10
CA ARG A 15 4.23 8.71 3.50
C ARG A 15 5.18 7.86 4.34
N LEU A 16 5.08 6.53 4.21
CA LEU A 16 5.95 5.61 4.94
C LEU A 16 7.41 5.86 4.60
N TYR A 17 7.75 5.98 3.31
CA TYR A 17 9.13 6.25 2.90
C TYR A 17 9.65 7.58 3.44
N GLN A 18 8.89 8.65 3.23
CA GLN A 18 9.27 9.99 3.66
C GLN A 18 9.48 10.07 5.18
N ARG A 19 8.61 9.43 5.96
CA ARG A 19 8.68 9.50 7.43
C ARG A 19 9.71 8.53 8.02
N LEU A 20 9.75 7.29 7.55
CA LEU A 20 10.50 6.22 8.22
C LEU A 20 11.86 5.93 7.59
N ALA A 21 11.97 6.01 6.26
CA ALA A 21 13.22 5.70 5.56
C ALA A 21 14.12 6.92 5.42
N ASP A 22 13.54 8.09 5.10
CA ASP A 22 14.27 9.35 4.85
C ASP A 22 14.32 10.26 6.08
N GLY A 23 13.17 10.55 6.70
CA GLY A 23 13.05 11.43 7.85
C GLY A 23 13.69 10.87 9.12
N ALA A 24 13.08 9.85 9.73
CA ALA A 24 13.57 9.23 10.96
C ALA A 24 14.74 8.26 10.72
N ARG A 25 14.87 7.73 9.51
CA ARG A 25 15.90 6.74 9.11
C ARG A 25 15.90 5.48 9.97
N ILE A 26 14.72 4.99 10.33
CA ILE A 26 14.51 3.78 11.13
C ILE A 26 14.12 2.56 10.28
N ALA A 27 13.63 2.80 9.05
CA ALA A 27 13.30 1.75 8.10
C ALA A 27 14.32 1.64 6.96
N GLN A 28 14.51 0.43 6.44
CA GLN A 28 15.26 0.17 5.22
C GLN A 28 14.48 0.70 4.01
N PRO A 29 15.08 1.55 3.15
CA PRO A 29 14.39 2.16 2.01
C PRO A 29 13.78 1.17 1.01
N ASP A 30 14.43 0.01 0.83
CA ASP A 30 14.04 -0.97 -0.19
C ASP A 30 13.03 -2.01 0.33
N ASN A 31 12.86 -2.10 1.65
CA ASN A 31 11.95 -3.03 2.31
C ASN A 31 10.85 -2.30 3.07
N LEU A 32 10.22 -1.31 2.42
CA LEU A 32 9.09 -0.56 2.98
C LEU A 32 7.99 -0.40 1.94
N ALA A 33 6.85 -1.02 2.19
CA ALA A 33 5.75 -1.06 1.23
C ALA A 33 4.38 -1.14 1.91
N ALA A 34 3.36 -0.70 1.18
CA ALA A 34 1.95 -0.93 1.50
C ALA A 34 1.21 -1.36 0.25
N TYR A 35 0.40 -2.41 0.35
CA TYR A 35 -0.39 -2.93 -0.76
C TYR A 35 -1.68 -3.57 -0.26
N GLY A 36 -2.73 -3.49 -1.08
CA GLY A 36 -3.97 -4.21 -0.84
C GLY A 36 -4.02 -5.49 -1.67
N VAL A 37 -4.69 -6.52 -1.17
CA VAL A 37 -4.90 -7.78 -1.90
C VAL A 37 -6.33 -7.81 -2.43
N ASP A 38 -6.52 -7.74 -3.74
CA ASP A 38 -7.85 -7.90 -4.34
C ASP A 38 -8.29 -9.38 -4.22
N LEU A 39 -9.08 -9.69 -3.19
CA LEU A 39 -9.68 -11.01 -2.99
C LEU A 39 -11.06 -11.07 -3.65
N ALA A 40 -11.35 -12.18 -4.34
CA ALA A 40 -12.64 -12.35 -5.04
C ALA A 40 -13.82 -12.61 -4.09
N HIS A 41 -13.56 -13.20 -2.91
CA HIS A 41 -14.61 -13.73 -2.02
C HIS A 41 -14.43 -13.34 -0.54
N ALA A 42 -13.59 -12.35 -0.23
CA ALA A 42 -13.35 -11.92 1.14
C ALA A 42 -12.94 -10.43 1.20
N PRO A 43 -13.07 -9.77 2.36
CA PRO A 43 -12.50 -8.45 2.58
C PRO A 43 -10.99 -8.47 2.33
N ALA A 44 -10.53 -7.52 1.51
CA ALA A 44 -9.13 -7.33 1.17
C ALA A 44 -8.37 -6.67 2.33
N PRO A 45 -7.36 -7.32 2.94
CA PRO A 45 -6.53 -6.65 3.93
C PRO A 45 -5.64 -5.59 3.27
N LEU A 46 -5.36 -4.52 4.01
CA LEU A 46 -4.20 -3.68 3.74
C LEU A 46 -2.99 -4.32 4.43
N ILE A 47 -1.95 -4.60 3.67
CA ILE A 47 -0.71 -5.17 4.19
C ILE A 47 0.36 -4.08 4.12
N VAL A 48 1.06 -3.87 5.24
CA VAL A 48 2.21 -2.98 5.34
C VAL A 48 3.39 -3.82 5.78
N THR A 49 4.51 -3.73 5.05
CA THR A 49 5.75 -4.44 5.37
C THR A 49 6.86 -3.43 5.55
N ALA A 50 7.70 -3.64 6.57
CA ALA A 50 8.85 -2.80 6.86
C ALA A 50 10.00 -3.66 7.43
N THR A 51 11.24 -3.28 7.16
CA THR A 51 12.43 -3.85 7.82
C THR A 51 13.19 -2.74 8.53
N THR A 52 13.65 -3.00 9.76
CA THR A 52 14.47 -2.06 10.52
C THR A 52 15.83 -1.85 9.88
N ARG A 53 16.41 -0.67 10.10
CA ARG A 53 17.84 -0.47 9.85
C ARG A 53 18.68 -1.18 10.93
N PRO A 54 19.96 -1.49 10.65
CA PRO A 54 20.86 -2.06 11.66
C PRO A 54 20.93 -1.17 12.91
N GLY A 55 20.82 -1.78 14.09
CA GLY A 55 20.87 -1.07 15.38
C GLY A 55 19.58 -0.37 15.81
N VAL A 56 18.51 -0.43 15.00
CA VAL A 56 17.19 0.12 15.36
C VAL A 56 16.35 -0.98 16.00
N ALA A 57 15.76 -0.69 17.15
CA ALA A 57 14.84 -1.59 17.83
C ALA A 57 13.56 -1.79 17.00
N VAL A 58 13.02 -3.01 16.96
CA VAL A 58 11.85 -3.29 16.14
C VAL A 58 10.59 -2.56 16.62
N GLU A 59 10.51 -2.32 17.93
CA GLU A 59 9.46 -1.56 18.59
C GLU A 59 9.46 -0.09 18.16
N GLU A 60 10.64 0.48 17.86
CA GLU A 60 10.76 1.85 17.37
C GLU A 60 10.17 1.97 15.96
N LEU A 61 10.45 0.99 15.09
CA LEU A 61 9.86 0.92 13.76
C LEU A 61 8.36 0.66 13.80
N GLU A 62 7.89 -0.25 14.66
CA GLU A 62 6.46 -0.50 14.86
C GLU A 62 5.73 0.77 15.31
N ALA A 63 6.25 1.47 16.32
CA ALA A 63 5.68 2.73 16.78
C ALA A 63 5.67 3.80 15.67
N GLY A 64 6.74 3.87 14.87
CA GLY A 64 6.81 4.75 13.70
C GLY A 64 5.75 4.44 12.64
N LEU A 65 5.56 3.15 12.31
CA LEU A 65 4.51 2.70 11.39
C LEU A 65 3.13 3.10 11.91
N VAL A 66 2.82 2.75 13.16
CA VAL A 66 1.54 3.07 13.79
C VAL A 66 1.25 4.56 13.74
N LYS A 67 2.24 5.40 14.10
CA LYS A 67 2.10 6.86 14.03
C LYS A 67 1.72 7.35 12.63
N VAL A 68 2.38 6.85 11.58
CA VAL A 68 2.08 7.27 10.20
C VAL A 68 0.67 6.82 9.79
N LEU A 69 0.26 5.61 10.17
CA LEU A 69 -1.08 5.08 9.88
C LEU A 69 -2.16 5.89 10.61
N ASP A 70 -1.95 6.21 11.88
CA ASP A 70 -2.89 7.01 12.69
C ASP A 70 -3.02 8.44 12.16
N GLU A 71 -1.92 9.06 11.72
CA GLU A 71 -1.94 10.38 11.06
C GLU A 71 -2.77 10.37 9.76
N VAL A 72 -2.74 9.27 8.99
CA VAL A 72 -3.57 9.12 7.79
C VAL A 72 -5.02 8.83 8.13
N ALA A 73 -5.27 7.99 9.14
CA ALA A 73 -6.62 7.62 9.57
C ALA A 73 -7.39 8.83 10.12
N THR A 74 -6.71 9.75 10.81
CA THR A 74 -7.34 10.91 11.47
C THR A 74 -7.25 12.19 10.63
N GLY A 75 -6.15 12.42 9.92
CA GLY A 75 -5.89 13.64 9.17
C GLY A 75 -6.11 13.52 7.66
N GLY A 76 -6.39 12.32 7.15
CA GLY A 76 -6.54 12.07 5.72
C GLY A 76 -5.24 12.29 4.92
N VAL A 77 -5.40 12.55 3.63
CA VAL A 77 -4.31 12.74 2.65
C VAL A 77 -4.48 14.05 1.90
N THR A 78 -3.37 14.62 1.45
CA THR A 78 -3.37 15.84 0.62
C THR A 78 -3.69 15.51 -0.85
N GLU A 79 -4.14 16.50 -1.61
CA GLU A 79 -4.33 16.36 -3.07
C GLU A 79 -3.02 15.97 -3.78
N ALA A 80 -1.91 16.59 -3.41
CA ALA A 80 -0.60 16.27 -3.99
C ALA A 80 -0.18 14.81 -3.75
N GLU A 81 -0.45 14.26 -2.56
CA GLU A 81 -0.20 12.86 -2.26
C GLU A 81 -1.07 11.92 -3.10
N LEU A 82 -2.35 12.27 -3.26
CA LEU A 82 -3.32 11.52 -4.05
C LEU A 82 -2.96 11.53 -5.53
N ASP A 83 -2.65 12.70 -6.10
CA ASP A 83 -2.30 12.86 -7.50
C ASP A 83 -1.02 12.10 -7.86
N ARG A 84 0.00 12.18 -7.00
CA ARG A 84 1.21 11.37 -7.13
C ARG A 84 0.90 9.87 -7.13
N ALA A 85 0.06 9.41 -6.19
CA ALA A 85 -0.32 8.01 -6.11
C ALA A 85 -1.07 7.55 -7.37
N LYS A 86 -2.02 8.35 -7.88
CA LYS A 86 -2.74 8.08 -9.13
C LYS A 86 -1.81 8.05 -10.34
N ALA A 87 -0.85 8.97 -10.42
CA ALA A 87 0.14 9.00 -11.50
C ALA A 87 0.98 7.72 -11.52
N LEU A 88 1.50 7.28 -10.36
CA LEU A 88 2.26 6.04 -10.23
C LEU A 88 1.43 4.81 -10.60
N LEU A 89 0.20 4.71 -10.10
CA LEU A 89 -0.71 3.61 -10.44
C LEU A 89 -1.00 3.58 -11.95
N THR A 90 -1.22 4.73 -12.57
CA THR A 90 -1.47 4.86 -14.01
C THR A 90 -0.25 4.42 -14.82
N THR A 91 0.94 4.87 -14.46
CA THR A 91 2.18 4.44 -15.13
C THR A 91 2.39 2.93 -15.00
N ASN A 92 2.19 2.36 -13.80
CA ASN A 92 2.35 0.93 -13.56
C ASN A 92 1.32 0.11 -14.34
N TRP A 93 0.07 0.59 -14.43
CA TRP A 93 -0.98 -0.01 -15.22
C TRP A 93 -0.60 -0.12 -16.69
N TRP A 94 -0.22 0.99 -17.32
CA TRP A 94 0.17 0.99 -18.73
C TRP A 94 1.43 0.18 -18.99
N ARG A 95 2.42 0.22 -18.09
CA ARG A 95 3.61 -0.64 -18.19
C ARG A 95 3.26 -2.13 -18.14
N GLY A 96 2.28 -2.50 -17.30
CA GLY A 96 1.74 -3.86 -17.25
C GLY A 96 1.12 -4.28 -18.58
N LEU A 97 0.25 -3.44 -19.14
CA LEU A 97 -0.50 -3.74 -20.37
C LEU A 97 0.31 -3.62 -21.66
N ALA A 98 1.46 -2.95 -21.63
CA ALA A 98 2.37 -2.92 -22.77
C ALA A 98 2.86 -4.34 -23.16
N ARG A 99 2.88 -5.26 -22.20
CA ARG A 99 3.32 -6.64 -22.41
C ARG A 99 2.15 -7.55 -22.80
N VAL A 100 2.43 -8.59 -23.58
CA VAL A 100 1.42 -9.56 -24.02
C VAL A 100 0.93 -10.40 -22.83
N ASP A 101 1.87 -10.92 -22.04
CA ASP A 101 1.60 -11.67 -20.81
C ASP A 101 0.85 -10.83 -19.78
N GLY A 102 1.21 -9.56 -19.61
CA GLY A 102 0.49 -8.66 -18.70
C GLY A 102 -0.99 -8.44 -19.06
N ARG A 103 -1.32 -8.41 -20.35
CA ARG A 103 -2.72 -8.38 -20.82
C ARG A 103 -3.41 -9.72 -20.61
N ALA A 104 -2.74 -10.83 -20.91
CA ALA A 104 -3.27 -12.17 -20.72
C ALA A 104 -3.59 -12.45 -19.23
N ASP A 105 -2.66 -12.13 -18.33
CA ASP A 105 -2.83 -12.28 -16.88
C ASP A 105 -4.00 -11.45 -16.36
N LEU A 106 -4.11 -10.19 -16.78
CA LEU A 106 -5.20 -9.32 -16.36
C LEU A 106 -6.56 -9.88 -16.81
N LEU A 107 -6.71 -10.22 -18.09
CA LEU A 107 -7.97 -10.72 -18.63
C LEU A 107 -8.33 -12.08 -18.02
N SER A 108 -7.35 -12.99 -17.89
CA SER A 108 -7.52 -14.31 -17.25
C SER A 108 -7.97 -14.17 -15.80
N ARG A 109 -7.35 -13.27 -15.04
CA ARG A 109 -7.74 -12.95 -13.67
C ARG A 109 -9.20 -12.49 -13.61
N TYR A 110 -9.60 -11.55 -14.46
CA TYR A 110 -10.95 -11.00 -14.42
C TYR A 110 -12.03 -12.01 -14.86
N ALA A 111 -11.73 -12.82 -15.89
CA ALA A 111 -12.59 -13.93 -16.29
C ALA A 111 -12.76 -14.95 -15.15
N THR A 112 -11.67 -15.30 -14.47
CA THR A 112 -11.69 -16.35 -13.43
C THR A 112 -12.32 -15.86 -12.12
N GLN A 113 -11.98 -14.66 -11.66
CA GLN A 113 -12.43 -14.14 -10.37
C GLN A 113 -13.80 -13.47 -10.43
N PHE A 114 -14.15 -12.85 -11.56
CA PHE A 114 -15.35 -12.03 -11.69
C PHE A 114 -16.30 -12.49 -12.80
N GLY A 115 -15.95 -13.56 -13.54
CA GLY A 115 -16.77 -14.11 -14.61
C GLY A 115 -16.81 -13.27 -15.90
N ASP A 116 -16.11 -12.13 -15.93
CA ASP A 116 -16.14 -11.19 -17.05
C ASP A 116 -14.78 -10.50 -17.23
N PRO A 117 -14.02 -10.82 -18.30
CA PRO A 117 -12.75 -10.17 -18.59
C PRO A 117 -12.89 -8.67 -18.96
N ALA A 118 -14.05 -8.22 -19.44
CA ALA A 118 -14.24 -6.83 -19.87
C ALA A 118 -14.19 -5.84 -18.69
N ARG A 119 -14.56 -6.29 -17.48
CA ARG A 119 -14.47 -5.51 -16.23
C ARG A 119 -13.05 -5.05 -15.90
N ALA A 120 -12.03 -5.63 -16.53
CA ALA A 120 -10.66 -5.14 -16.43
C ALA A 120 -10.51 -3.67 -16.88
N ALA A 121 -11.35 -3.21 -17.82
CA ALA A 121 -11.35 -1.84 -18.33
C ALA A 121 -11.73 -0.80 -17.26
N ASP A 122 -12.52 -1.19 -16.25
CA ASP A 122 -13.03 -0.27 -15.22
C ASP A 122 -11.96 0.11 -14.19
N ARG A 123 -10.86 -0.66 -14.09
CA ARG A 123 -9.86 -0.52 -13.04
C ARG A 123 -9.24 0.87 -12.98
N LEU A 124 -8.71 1.33 -14.12
CA LEU A 124 -8.01 2.62 -14.18
C LEU A 124 -8.98 3.80 -13.97
N PRO A 125 -10.14 3.88 -14.65
CA PRO A 125 -11.15 4.89 -14.36
C PRO A 125 -11.55 4.95 -12.88
N ASN A 126 -11.76 3.79 -12.24
CA ASN A 126 -12.13 3.72 -10.83
C ASN A 126 -11.03 4.27 -9.90
N TRP A 127 -9.76 4.02 -10.20
CA TRP A 127 -8.65 4.62 -9.44
C TRP A 127 -8.57 6.14 -9.64
N LEU A 128 -8.77 6.62 -10.86
CA LEU A 128 -8.70 8.05 -11.19
C LEU A 128 -9.86 8.85 -10.57
N ALA A 129 -11.02 8.23 -10.39
CA ALA A 129 -12.20 8.83 -9.77
C ALA A 129 -12.10 8.98 -8.23
N VAL A 130 -11.12 8.35 -7.57
CA VAL A 130 -10.98 8.43 -6.10
C VAL A 130 -10.67 9.86 -5.65
N THR A 131 -11.38 10.35 -4.64
CA THR A 131 -11.15 11.67 -4.01
C THR A 131 -10.36 11.54 -2.70
N THR A 132 -9.82 12.65 -2.21
CA THR A 132 -9.18 12.72 -0.88
C THR A 132 -10.16 12.30 0.22
N ASP A 133 -11.40 12.77 0.16
CA ASP A 133 -12.46 12.39 1.10
C ASP A 133 -12.71 10.87 1.11
N ARG A 134 -12.77 10.25 -0.07
CA ARG A 134 -12.96 8.80 -0.16
C ARG A 134 -11.76 8.02 0.38
N VAL A 135 -10.55 8.57 0.24
CA VAL A 135 -9.35 8.00 0.87
C VAL A 135 -9.42 8.14 2.39
N ALA A 136 -9.82 9.30 2.90
CA ALA A 136 -9.94 9.54 4.34
C ALA A 136 -11.00 8.65 4.99
N GLU A 137 -12.16 8.49 4.36
CA GLU A 137 -13.23 7.58 4.82
C GLU A 137 -12.72 6.14 4.92
N VAL A 138 -12.10 5.62 3.85
CA VAL A 138 -11.55 4.26 3.85
C VAL A 138 -10.42 4.13 4.87
N ALA A 139 -9.54 5.15 5.00
CA ALA A 139 -8.46 5.11 5.98
C ALA A 139 -8.99 5.02 7.41
N ALA A 140 -10.00 5.82 7.76
CA ALA A 140 -10.64 5.79 9.09
C ALA A 140 -11.32 4.44 9.38
N GLU A 141 -11.85 3.76 8.35
CA GLU A 141 -12.47 2.44 8.48
C GLU A 141 -11.42 1.33 8.66
N VAL A 142 -10.35 1.32 7.86
CA VAL A 142 -9.46 0.16 7.73
C VAL A 142 -8.18 0.24 8.57
N LEU A 143 -7.82 1.43 9.05
CA LEU A 143 -6.60 1.65 9.87
C LEU A 143 -6.91 1.70 11.36
N ARG A 144 -8.08 1.21 11.79
CA ARG A 144 -8.47 1.22 13.21
C ARG A 144 -7.53 0.33 14.03
N PRO A 145 -7.05 0.78 15.20
CA PRO A 145 -6.11 0.01 16.01
C PRO A 145 -6.61 -1.40 16.36
N GLN A 146 -7.92 -1.58 16.58
CA GLN A 146 -8.53 -2.87 16.92
C GLN A 146 -8.56 -3.88 15.76
N ASP A 147 -8.39 -3.44 14.50
CA ASP A 147 -8.40 -4.31 13.32
C ASP A 147 -6.97 -4.67 12.87
N ARG A 148 -5.96 -4.21 13.60
CA ARG A 148 -4.55 -4.40 13.26
C ARG A 148 -4.01 -5.72 13.82
N VAL A 149 -3.29 -6.44 12.98
CA VAL A 149 -2.48 -7.60 13.36
C VAL A 149 -1.02 -7.29 13.03
N THR A 150 -0.15 -7.35 14.03
CA THR A 150 1.31 -7.19 13.86
C THR A 150 1.98 -8.56 13.85
N LEU A 151 2.86 -8.80 12.86
CA LEU A 151 3.75 -9.96 12.82
C LEU A 151 5.19 -9.46 12.82
N THR A 152 5.97 -9.88 13.82
CA THR A 152 7.36 -9.50 13.98
C THR A 152 8.27 -10.69 13.69
N TYR A 153 9.18 -10.52 12.73
CA TYR A 153 10.17 -11.52 12.36
C TYR A 153 11.53 -11.07 12.89
N LEU A 154 12.07 -11.83 13.85
CA LEU A 154 13.41 -11.60 14.40
C LEU A 154 14.39 -12.59 13.76
N PRO A 155 15.62 -12.16 13.46
CA PRO A 155 16.68 -13.10 13.11
C PRO A 155 16.92 -14.07 14.27
N GLU A 156 17.33 -15.29 13.95
CA GLU A 156 17.79 -16.25 14.96
C GLU A 156 19.03 -15.67 15.65
N GLU A 157 19.12 -15.78 16.98
CA GLU A 157 20.31 -15.35 17.71
C GLU A 157 21.47 -16.24 17.27
N GLU A 158 22.46 -15.65 16.60
CA GLU A 158 23.66 -16.36 16.19
C GLU A 158 24.36 -16.86 17.47
N SER A 159 24.34 -18.18 17.68
CA SER A 159 24.97 -18.79 18.83
C SER A 159 26.48 -18.51 18.76
N ALA A 160 26.98 -17.71 19.71
CA ALA A 160 28.38 -17.30 19.80
C ALA A 160 29.34 -18.48 20.02
#